data_AF-A0A8H7N2Z8-F1
#
_entry.id   AF-A0A8H7N2Z8-F1
#
_cell.length_a   1.000
_cell.length_b   1.000
_cell.length_c   1.000
_cell.angle_alpha   90.00
_cell.angle_beta   90.00
_cell.angle_gamma   90.00
#
_symmetry.space_group_name_H-M   'P 1'
#
loop_
_entity.id
_entity.type
_entity.pdbx_description
1 polymer ?
#
loop_
_entity_poly.entity_id
_entity_poly.type
_entity_poly.pdbx_seq_one_letter_code
_entity_poly.pdbx_strand_id
1 'polypeptide(L)'
;MASAEEAARGDERKRAILDRQLHGLATEDRRVNVFQYLTSLDKVILFVSSVCAVLAGALNPLVPVIYGLLVGAFNGFEIGTVTADELRSKISTFSLYYVYLSIALFVLTYVATVGYYFSGERFARALRNAYLSAVMRQNLAFFDLLGPGEITNRIMSDMGTIQEAVTSKLAVLLTAIATFCAAYVVAFIMYWKTALILSPFFVAMLASGSIGGAYAVKHFKLAKEQYSQASGIAEEALSALKHITAFGIQEVISKRYLAVLSSADKQNSTAENIVAGMIAWMNTMPNLLYALSFWAGSIYLVKQEVSVAGVTATTLAITIGSFAITRIAPSAQALTSGVAITGQVLKAISRKSPRTPC
;
A
#
# COMPACT_ATOMS: atom_id res chain seq x y z
N MET A 1 35.00 47.04 27.74
CA MET A 1 34.44 45.69 27.98
C MET A 1 32.92 45.68 27.84
N ALA A 2 32.17 46.58 28.50
CA ALA A 2 30.71 46.66 28.38
C ALA A 2 30.13 46.81 26.95
N SER A 3 30.79 47.58 26.07
CA SER A 3 30.35 47.77 24.68
C SER A 3 30.50 46.52 23.79
N ALA A 4 31.45 45.63 24.10
CA ALA A 4 31.63 44.37 23.36
C ALA A 4 30.60 43.31 23.78
N GLU A 5 30.20 43.30 25.06
CA GLU A 5 29.11 42.45 25.56
C GLU A 5 27.74 42.88 24.99
N GLU A 6 27.47 44.18 24.85
CA GLU A 6 26.23 44.66 24.22
C GLU A 6 26.14 44.30 22.73
N ALA A 7 27.25 44.38 22.01
CA ALA A 7 27.32 43.97 20.60
C ALA A 7 27.10 42.45 20.44
N ALA A 8 27.72 41.63 21.29
CA ALA A 8 27.52 40.17 21.31
C ALA A 8 26.07 39.79 21.61
N ARG A 9 25.44 40.46 22.60
CA ARG A 9 24.03 40.24 22.97
C ARG A 9 23.05 40.67 21.88
N GLY A 10 23.40 41.71 21.13
CA GLY A 10 22.65 42.17 19.96
C GLY A 10 22.67 41.17 18.81
N ASP A 11 23.82 40.55 18.54
CA ASP A 11 23.97 39.53 17.50
C ASP A 11 23.30 38.20 17.87
N GLU A 12 23.36 37.78 19.14
CA GLU A 12 22.58 36.65 19.64
C GLU A 12 21.08 36.89 19.49
N ARG A 13 20.60 38.10 19.77
CA ARG A 13 19.19 38.46 19.61
C ARG A 13 18.76 38.44 18.15
N LYS A 14 19.59 38.93 17.23
CA LYS A 14 19.33 38.85 15.78
C LYS A 14 19.30 37.41 15.28
N ARG A 15 20.25 36.58 15.71
CA ARG A 15 20.28 35.14 15.40
C ARG A 15 19.02 34.45 15.91
N ALA A 16 18.59 34.72 17.14
CA ALA A 16 17.36 34.16 17.70
C ALA A 16 16.09 34.62 16.96
N ILE A 17 16.04 35.85 16.46
CA ILE A 17 14.92 36.34 15.64
C ILE A 17 14.91 35.65 14.28
N LEU A 18 16.07 35.51 13.63
CA LEU A 18 16.20 34.82 12.35
C LEU A 18 15.82 33.35 12.47
N ASP A 19 16.28 32.68 13.53
CA ASP A 19 15.97 31.29 13.84
C ASP A 19 14.46 31.07 14.03
N ARG A 20 13.79 31.96 14.78
CA ARG A 20 12.32 31.97 14.90
C ARG A 20 11.60 32.24 13.58
N GLN A 21 12.18 33.06 12.70
CA GLN A 21 11.61 33.32 11.37
C GLN A 21 11.77 32.13 10.42
N LEU A 22 12.89 31.42 10.49
CA LEU A 22 13.20 30.27 9.64
C LEU A 22 12.43 29.02 10.10
N HIS A 23 12.47 28.70 11.40
CA HIS A 23 11.91 27.47 11.95
C HIS A 23 10.49 27.62 12.53
N GLY A 24 9.98 28.86 12.65
CA GLY A 24 8.70 29.15 13.29
C GLY A 24 8.83 29.24 14.82
N LEU A 25 7.72 29.56 15.50
CA LEU A 25 7.68 29.54 16.97
C LEU A 25 7.74 28.09 17.48
N ALA A 26 8.38 27.86 18.62
CA ALA A 26 8.38 26.57 19.30
C ALA A 26 6.94 26.12 19.58
N THR A 27 6.42 25.24 18.75
CA THR A 27 5.14 24.59 18.97
C THR A 27 5.33 23.57 20.08
N GLU A 28 4.57 23.69 21.18
CA GLU A 28 4.23 22.52 22.01
C GLU A 28 3.86 21.39 21.05
N ASP A 29 4.40 20.20 21.32
CA ASP A 29 4.39 19.00 20.49
C ASP A 29 2.97 18.40 20.40
N ARG A 30 1.99 19.22 20.01
CA ARG A 30 0.61 18.86 19.83
C ARG A 30 0.58 18.02 18.56
N ARG A 31 0.67 16.70 18.73
CA ARG A 31 0.41 15.71 17.68
C ARG A 31 -0.96 16.00 17.08
N VAL A 32 -0.95 16.76 16.00
CA VAL A 32 -2.09 17.08 15.17
C VAL A 32 -2.62 15.74 14.69
N ASN A 33 -3.81 15.34 15.15
CA ASN A 33 -4.36 14.04 14.79
C ASN A 33 -5.02 14.15 13.42
N VAL A 34 -4.72 13.23 12.51
CA VAL A 34 -5.31 13.17 11.16
C VAL A 34 -6.85 13.20 11.21
N PHE A 35 -7.42 12.57 12.24
CA PHE A 35 -8.87 12.47 12.49
C PHE A 35 -9.58 13.76 12.90
N GLN A 36 -8.86 14.86 13.15
CA GLN A 36 -9.51 16.14 13.46
C GLN A 36 -10.08 16.83 12.22
N TYR A 37 -9.60 16.48 11.03
CA TYR A 37 -10.09 17.01 9.75
C TYR A 37 -11.31 16.23 9.22
N LEU A 38 -11.72 15.16 9.91
CA LEU A 38 -12.93 14.39 9.59
C LEU A 38 -14.11 14.85 10.43
N THR A 39 -15.24 15.10 9.77
CA THR A 39 -16.53 15.32 10.44
C THR A 39 -16.95 14.07 11.20
N SER A 40 -17.76 14.20 12.25
CA SER A 40 -18.27 13.03 13.00
C SER A 40 -19.02 12.03 12.10
N LEU A 41 -19.74 12.53 11.08
CA LEU A 41 -20.39 11.69 10.08
C LEU A 41 -19.40 10.87 9.23
N ASP A 42 -18.26 11.46 8.85
CA ASP A 42 -17.26 10.78 8.02
C ASP A 42 -16.58 9.63 8.80
N LYS A 43 -16.43 9.80 10.11
CA LYS A 43 -15.93 8.74 11.00
C LYS A 43 -16.90 7.55 11.06
N VAL A 44 -18.20 7.84 11.13
CA VAL A 44 -19.24 6.79 11.12
C VAL A 44 -19.26 6.08 9.77
N ILE A 45 -19.23 6.82 8.65
CA ILE A 45 -19.20 6.22 7.31
C ILE A 45 -17.97 5.32 7.15
N LEU A 46 -16.77 5.78 7.53
CA LEU A 46 -15.56 4.96 7.46
C LEU A 46 -15.63 3.72 8.34
N PHE A 47 -16.22 3.82 9.54
CA PHE A 47 -16.40 2.66 10.40
C PHE A 47 -17.34 1.63 9.76
N VAL A 48 -18.51 2.07 9.26
CA VAL A 48 -19.46 1.20 8.56
C VAL A 48 -18.82 0.57 7.32
N SER A 49 -18.12 1.36 6.50
CA SER A 49 -17.41 0.85 5.32
C SER A 49 -16.30 -0.14 5.67
N SER A 50 -15.60 0.04 6.80
CA SER A 50 -14.60 -0.92 7.29
C SER A 50 -15.24 -2.25 7.67
N VAL A 51 -16.37 -2.21 8.39
CA VAL A 51 -17.13 -3.43 8.74
C VAL A 51 -17.64 -4.13 7.48
N CYS A 52 -18.23 -3.39 6.54
CA CYS A 52 -18.68 -3.95 5.26
C CYS A 52 -17.53 -4.55 4.44
N ALA A 53 -16.35 -3.92 4.43
CA ALA A 53 -15.16 -4.42 3.75
C ALA A 53 -14.67 -5.75 4.37
N VAL A 54 -14.64 -5.84 5.70
CA VAL A 54 -14.25 -7.08 6.40
C VAL A 54 -15.27 -8.20 6.12
N LEU A 55 -16.57 -7.89 6.19
CA LEU A 55 -17.62 -8.84 5.85
C LEU A 55 -17.52 -9.31 4.40
N ALA A 56 -17.41 -8.39 3.43
CA ALA A 56 -17.25 -8.74 2.02
C ALA A 56 -16.02 -9.65 1.79
N GLY A 57 -14.90 -9.34 2.43
CA GLY A 57 -13.70 -10.19 2.39
C GLY A 57 -13.94 -11.58 3.00
N ALA A 58 -14.64 -11.66 4.13
CA ALA A 58 -14.93 -12.92 4.81
C ALA A 58 -15.96 -13.80 4.07
N LEU A 59 -16.89 -13.20 3.33
CA LEU A 59 -17.88 -13.91 2.51
C LEU A 59 -17.29 -14.45 1.20
N ASN A 60 -16.21 -13.86 0.68
CA ASN A 60 -15.63 -14.22 -0.62
C ASN A 60 -15.20 -15.72 -0.69
N PRO A 61 -14.55 -16.32 0.32
CA PRO A 61 -14.20 -17.74 0.30
C PRO A 61 -15.39 -18.72 0.39
N LEU A 62 -16.60 -18.25 0.69
CA LEU A 62 -17.80 -19.11 0.65
C LEU A 62 -18.22 -19.48 -0.77
N VAL A 63 -17.86 -18.66 -1.77
CA VAL A 63 -18.13 -18.92 -3.19
C VAL A 63 -17.52 -20.28 -3.63
N PRO A 64 -16.21 -20.54 -3.40
CA PRO A 64 -15.61 -21.86 -3.56
C PRO A 64 -16.31 -23.01 -2.84
N VAL A 65 -16.86 -22.78 -1.65
CA VAL A 65 -17.52 -23.83 -0.86
C VAL A 65 -18.81 -24.26 -1.53
N ILE A 66 -19.65 -23.30 -1.94
CA ILE A 66 -20.89 -23.59 -2.68
C ILE A 66 -20.55 -24.29 -4.00
N TYR A 67 -19.50 -23.84 -4.69
CA TYR A 67 -19.03 -24.48 -5.91
C TYR A 67 -18.59 -25.93 -5.67
N GLY A 68 -17.81 -26.21 -4.62
CA GLY A 68 -17.42 -27.57 -4.28
C GLY A 68 -18.62 -28.47 -3.96
N LEU A 69 -19.61 -27.96 -3.22
CA LEU A 69 -20.87 -28.69 -2.96
C LEU A 69 -21.63 -29.02 -4.25
N LEU A 70 -21.65 -28.09 -5.21
CA LEU A 70 -22.25 -28.30 -6.53
C LEU A 70 -21.52 -29.43 -7.28
N VAL A 71 -20.17 -29.40 -7.31
CA VAL A 71 -19.36 -30.47 -7.90
C VAL A 71 -19.61 -31.81 -7.22
N GLY A 72 -19.76 -31.83 -5.90
CA GLY A 72 -20.13 -33.03 -5.15
C GLY A 72 -21.48 -33.62 -5.56
N ALA A 73 -22.48 -32.78 -5.82
CA ALA A 73 -23.79 -33.24 -6.28
C ALA A 73 -23.72 -33.88 -7.68
N PHE A 74 -22.95 -33.29 -8.60
CA PHE A 74 -22.71 -33.86 -9.92
C PHE A 74 -21.96 -35.19 -9.85
N ASN A 75 -20.92 -35.28 -9.03
CA ASN A 75 -20.18 -36.52 -8.83
C ASN A 75 -21.06 -37.63 -8.25
N GLY A 76 -21.96 -37.31 -7.31
CA GLY A 76 -22.93 -38.26 -6.77
C GLY A 76 -23.92 -38.80 -7.81
N PHE A 77 -24.28 -37.98 -8.81
CA PHE A 77 -25.10 -38.42 -9.94
C PHE A 77 -24.31 -39.33 -10.89
N GLU A 78 -23.06 -39.02 -11.20
CA GLU A 78 -22.20 -39.87 -12.04
C GLU A 78 -21.96 -41.26 -11.44
N ILE A 79 -21.82 -41.35 -10.12
CA ILE A 79 -21.63 -42.63 -9.40
C ILE A 79 -22.96 -43.38 -9.22
N GLY A 80 -24.10 -42.80 -9.64
CA GLY A 80 -25.43 -43.42 -9.57
C GLY A 80 -26.07 -43.39 -8.18
N THR A 81 -25.49 -42.63 -7.24
CA THR A 81 -25.99 -42.52 -5.85
C THR A 81 -27.14 -41.51 -5.70
N VAL A 82 -27.36 -40.65 -6.70
CA VAL A 82 -28.34 -39.57 -6.65
C VAL A 82 -29.24 -39.65 -7.89
N THR A 83 -30.55 -39.63 -7.69
CA THR A 83 -31.55 -39.60 -8.77
C THR A 83 -31.57 -38.26 -9.50
N ALA A 84 -31.99 -38.25 -10.77
CA ALA A 84 -32.04 -37.04 -11.59
C ALA A 84 -32.89 -35.90 -10.96
N ASP A 85 -33.98 -36.25 -10.28
CA ASP A 85 -34.85 -35.28 -9.61
C ASP A 85 -34.19 -34.66 -8.38
N GLU A 86 -33.44 -35.47 -7.62
CA GLU A 86 -32.70 -34.99 -6.45
C GLU A 86 -31.52 -34.10 -6.85
N LEU A 87 -30.82 -34.43 -7.95
CA LEU A 87 -29.79 -33.58 -8.53
C LEU A 87 -30.37 -32.21 -8.93
N ARG A 88 -31.50 -32.18 -9.63
CA ARG A 88 -32.17 -30.94 -10.02
C ARG A 88 -32.55 -30.08 -8.82
N SER A 89 -33.06 -30.70 -7.75
CA SER A 89 -33.40 -30.03 -6.50
C SER A 89 -32.16 -29.43 -5.80
N LYS A 90 -31.07 -30.20 -5.70
CA LYS A 90 -29.80 -29.72 -5.11
C LYS A 90 -29.18 -28.58 -5.92
N ILE A 91 -29.15 -28.69 -7.25
CA ILE A 91 -28.65 -27.62 -8.13
C ILE A 91 -29.48 -26.36 -7.94
N SER A 92 -30.81 -26.45 -7.95
CA SER A 92 -31.69 -25.28 -7.74
C SER A 92 -31.42 -24.58 -6.40
N THR A 93 -31.28 -25.37 -5.33
CA THR A 93 -30.98 -24.85 -3.99
C THR A 93 -29.60 -24.18 -3.93
N PHE A 94 -28.55 -24.81 -4.48
CA PHE A 94 -27.20 -24.23 -4.51
C PHE A 94 -27.11 -22.99 -5.40
N SER A 95 -27.83 -22.96 -6.52
CA SER A 95 -27.94 -21.76 -7.37
C SER A 95 -28.60 -20.60 -6.61
N LEU A 96 -29.65 -20.85 -5.82
CA LEU A 96 -30.26 -19.81 -4.98
C LEU A 96 -29.28 -19.28 -3.93
N TYR A 97 -28.52 -20.15 -3.26
CA TYR A 97 -27.47 -19.71 -2.33
C TYR A 97 -26.40 -18.87 -3.02
N TYR A 98 -26.01 -19.23 -4.25
CA TYR A 98 -25.06 -18.46 -5.04
C TYR A 98 -25.60 -17.05 -5.36
N VAL A 99 -26.89 -16.94 -5.70
CA VAL A 99 -27.54 -15.64 -5.98
C VAL A 99 -27.61 -14.79 -4.71
N TYR A 100 -28.08 -15.34 -3.58
CA TYR A 100 -28.15 -14.60 -2.32
C TYR A 100 -26.78 -14.14 -1.83
N LEU A 101 -25.76 -15.01 -1.93
CA LEU A 101 -24.38 -14.67 -1.61
C LEU A 101 -23.86 -13.55 -2.52
N SER A 102 -24.14 -13.62 -3.83
CA SER A 102 -23.70 -12.62 -4.80
C SER A 102 -24.34 -11.25 -4.54
N ILE A 103 -25.63 -11.21 -4.21
CA ILE A 103 -26.33 -9.97 -3.84
C ILE A 103 -25.72 -9.39 -2.56
N ALA A 104 -25.48 -10.21 -1.54
CA ALA A 104 -24.85 -9.76 -0.31
C ALA A 104 -23.43 -9.21 -0.56
N LEU A 105 -22.61 -9.91 -1.35
CA LEU A 105 -21.27 -9.49 -1.71
C LEU A 105 -21.27 -8.17 -2.50
N PHE A 106 -22.21 -8.02 -3.44
CA PHE A 106 -22.39 -6.80 -4.23
C PHE A 106 -22.73 -5.61 -3.32
N VAL A 107 -23.74 -5.74 -2.46
CA VAL A 107 -24.15 -4.66 -1.55
C VAL A 107 -23.02 -4.28 -0.59
N LEU A 108 -22.36 -5.25 0.04
CA LEU A 108 -21.27 -4.99 0.98
C LEU A 108 -20.07 -4.32 0.31
N THR A 109 -19.66 -4.81 -0.87
CA THR A 109 -18.54 -4.24 -1.62
C THR A 109 -18.88 -2.84 -2.14
N TYR A 110 -20.13 -2.62 -2.56
CA TYR A 110 -20.60 -1.31 -3.01
C TYR A 110 -20.60 -0.28 -1.88
N VAL A 111 -21.19 -0.60 -0.73
CA VAL A 111 -21.21 0.28 0.46
C VAL A 111 -19.79 0.57 0.97
N ALA A 112 -18.93 -0.45 0.99
CA ALA A 112 -17.52 -0.26 1.34
C ALA A 112 -16.85 0.72 0.36
N THR A 113 -16.91 0.44 -0.94
CA THR A 113 -16.23 1.25 -1.97
C THR A 113 -16.76 2.68 -1.96
N VAL A 114 -18.07 2.88 -2.08
CA VAL A 114 -18.66 4.23 -2.13
C VAL A 114 -18.36 5.01 -0.85
N GLY A 115 -18.46 4.39 0.33
CA GLY A 115 -18.19 5.08 1.58
C GLY A 115 -16.72 5.48 1.77
N TYR A 116 -15.77 4.65 1.32
CA TYR A 116 -14.35 4.99 1.30
C TYR A 116 -14.03 6.13 0.32
N TYR A 117 -14.56 6.08 -0.90
CA TYR A 117 -14.37 7.15 -1.88
C TYR A 117 -15.01 8.46 -1.41
N PHE A 118 -16.25 8.44 -0.94
CA PHE A 118 -16.95 9.64 -0.48
C PHE A 118 -16.24 10.31 0.70
N SER A 119 -15.86 9.52 1.72
CA SER A 119 -15.18 10.04 2.91
C SER A 119 -13.74 10.46 2.60
N GLY A 120 -13.02 9.70 1.76
CA GLY A 120 -11.65 10.01 1.38
C GLY A 120 -11.54 11.28 0.53
N GLU A 121 -12.47 11.54 -0.38
CA GLU A 121 -12.53 12.80 -1.15
C GLU A 121 -12.83 14.02 -0.26
N ARG A 122 -13.72 13.88 0.71
CA ARG A 122 -13.99 14.95 1.69
C ARG A 122 -12.78 15.21 2.58
N PHE A 123 -12.13 14.16 3.05
CA PHE A 123 -10.90 14.26 3.83
C PHE A 123 -9.78 14.96 3.04
N ALA A 124 -9.54 14.54 1.79
CA ALA A 124 -8.52 15.15 0.93
C ALA A 124 -8.82 16.64 0.65
N ARG A 125 -10.08 17.00 0.41
CA ARG A 125 -10.50 18.41 0.24
C ARG A 125 -10.28 19.23 1.51
N ALA A 126 -10.67 18.71 2.67
CA ALA A 126 -10.45 19.39 3.95
C ALA A 126 -8.96 19.61 4.23
N LEU A 127 -8.13 18.60 3.94
CA LEU A 127 -6.68 18.67 4.11
C LEU A 127 -6.04 19.68 3.15
N ARG A 128 -6.43 19.69 1.87
CA ARG A 128 -5.98 20.68 0.88
C ARG A 128 -6.33 22.10 1.31
N ASN A 129 -7.55 22.33 1.79
CA ASN A 129 -7.99 23.64 2.26
C ASN A 129 -7.21 24.10 3.50
N ALA A 130 -7.02 23.20 4.49
CA ALA A 130 -6.25 23.49 5.68
C ALA A 130 -4.78 23.80 5.37
N TYR A 131 -4.18 23.02 4.46
CA TYR A 131 -2.82 23.24 3.99
C TYR A 131 -2.67 24.58 3.27
N LEU A 132 -3.54 24.89 2.31
CA LEU A 132 -3.51 26.15 1.59
C LEU A 132 -3.70 27.35 2.53
N SER A 133 -4.65 27.26 3.47
CA SER A 133 -4.87 28.30 4.47
C SER A 133 -3.66 28.50 5.38
N ALA A 134 -2.99 27.43 5.79
CA ALA A 134 -1.79 27.49 6.60
C ALA A 134 -0.61 28.12 5.82
N VAL A 135 -0.39 27.71 4.56
CA VAL A 135 0.67 28.24 3.70
C VAL A 135 0.48 29.74 3.46
N MET A 136 -0.76 30.20 3.19
CA MET A 136 -1.06 31.62 2.99
C MET A 136 -0.83 32.49 4.24
N ARG A 137 -0.76 31.89 5.44
CA ARG A 137 -0.49 32.58 6.73
C ARG A 137 1.00 32.57 7.12
N GLN A 138 1.86 31.93 6.34
CA GLN A 138 3.30 31.87 6.62
C GLN A 138 4.02 33.18 6.28
N ASN A 139 5.18 33.38 6.92
CA ASN A 139 6.05 34.53 6.68
C ASN A 139 6.88 34.37 5.40
N LEU A 140 7.38 35.47 4.83
CA LEU A 140 8.18 35.44 3.59
C LEU A 140 9.40 34.51 3.70
N ALA A 141 10.08 34.49 4.85
CA ALA A 141 11.23 33.62 5.08
C ALA A 141 10.90 32.10 5.02
N PHE A 142 9.64 31.71 5.17
CA PHE A 142 9.22 30.33 4.90
C PHE A 142 9.29 29.99 3.40
N PHE A 143 8.90 30.95 2.56
CA PHE A 143 8.94 30.78 1.11
C PHE A 143 10.37 30.84 0.59
N ASP A 144 11.26 31.60 1.23
CA ASP A 144 12.69 31.65 0.88
C ASP A 144 13.41 30.32 1.18
N LEU A 145 12.88 29.52 2.13
CA LEU A 145 13.40 28.19 2.47
C LEU A 145 12.90 27.07 1.55
N LEU A 146 11.80 27.29 0.83
CA LEU A 146 11.17 26.28 -0.01
C LEU A 146 11.66 26.42 -1.45
N GLY A 147 11.96 25.29 -2.08
CA GLY A 147 12.32 25.28 -3.50
C GLY A 147 11.16 25.79 -4.38
N PRO A 148 11.47 26.40 -5.54
CA PRO A 148 10.45 26.81 -6.50
C PRO A 148 9.60 25.59 -6.90
N GLY A 149 8.28 25.72 -6.79
CA GLY A 149 7.33 24.66 -7.13
C GLY A 149 7.09 23.60 -6.05
N GLU A 150 7.79 23.64 -4.92
CA GLU A 150 7.63 22.63 -3.87
C GLU A 150 6.22 22.65 -3.25
N ILE A 151 5.65 23.85 -3.04
CA ILE A 151 4.27 23.99 -2.55
C ILE A 151 3.28 23.38 -3.55
N THR A 152 3.48 23.61 -4.85
CA THR A 152 2.63 23.06 -5.91
C THR A 152 2.72 21.53 -5.93
N ASN A 153 3.92 20.97 -5.83
CA ASN A 153 4.11 19.51 -5.74
C ASN A 153 3.43 18.92 -4.49
N ARG A 154 3.53 19.59 -3.34
CA ARG A 154 2.84 19.16 -2.12
C ARG A 154 1.32 19.20 -2.28
N ILE A 155 0.75 20.21 -2.95
CA ILE A 155 -0.70 20.32 -3.16
C ILE A 155 -1.21 19.27 -4.17
N MET A 156 -0.43 18.97 -5.21
CA MET A 156 -0.83 18.09 -6.30
C MET A 156 -0.47 16.62 -6.01
N SER A 157 0.82 16.32 -5.88
CA SER A 157 1.35 14.97 -5.76
C SER A 157 1.14 14.36 -4.38
N ASP A 158 1.54 15.07 -3.33
CA ASP A 158 1.47 14.54 -1.96
C ASP A 158 0.03 14.35 -1.50
N MET A 159 -0.84 15.35 -1.75
CA MET A 159 -2.27 15.23 -1.43
C MET A 159 -2.96 14.16 -2.29
N GLY A 160 -2.56 13.99 -3.55
CA GLY A 160 -3.05 12.91 -4.41
C GLY A 160 -2.69 11.53 -3.85
N THR A 161 -1.46 11.36 -3.39
CA THR A 161 -0.99 10.12 -2.75
C THR A 161 -1.74 9.83 -1.45
N ILE A 162 -1.97 10.86 -0.61
CA ILE A 162 -2.77 10.73 0.62
C ILE A 162 -4.22 10.33 0.28
N GLN A 163 -4.81 10.96 -0.74
CA GLN A 163 -6.17 10.66 -1.19
C GLN A 163 -6.28 9.20 -1.64
N GLU A 164 -5.38 8.71 -2.50
CA GLU A 164 -5.40 7.32 -2.98
C GLU A 164 -5.22 6.30 -1.83
N ALA A 165 -4.35 6.61 -0.86
CA ALA A 165 -4.12 5.77 0.30
C ALA A 165 -5.41 5.58 1.14
N VAL A 166 -6.19 6.65 1.31
CA VAL A 166 -7.43 6.63 2.11
C VAL A 166 -8.63 6.09 1.32
N THR A 167 -8.79 6.44 0.04
CA THR A 167 -9.97 6.09 -0.76
C THR A 167 -9.96 4.65 -1.25
N SER A 168 -8.80 4.12 -1.66
CA SER A 168 -8.71 2.83 -2.35
C SER A 168 -7.89 1.82 -1.57
N LYS A 169 -6.66 2.19 -1.18
CA LYS A 169 -5.69 1.22 -0.65
C LYS A 169 -6.10 0.67 0.73
N LEU A 170 -6.69 1.51 1.59
CA LEU A 170 -7.17 1.06 2.90
C LEU A 170 -8.29 0.02 2.79
N ALA A 171 -9.24 0.23 1.86
CA ALA A 171 -10.32 -0.70 1.60
C ALA A 171 -9.81 -2.04 1.06
N VAL A 172 -8.88 -1.99 0.09
CA VAL A 172 -8.26 -3.19 -0.49
C VAL A 172 -7.44 -3.94 0.54
N LEU A 173 -6.72 -3.25 1.42
CA LEU A 173 -5.94 -3.88 2.49
C LEU A 173 -6.83 -4.66 3.47
N LEU A 174 -7.91 -4.04 3.95
CA LEU A 174 -8.83 -4.67 4.90
C LEU A 174 -9.57 -5.86 4.28
N THR A 175 -10.08 -5.70 3.05
CA THR A 175 -10.74 -6.81 2.33
C THR A 175 -9.77 -7.96 2.07
N ALA A 176 -8.51 -7.68 1.70
CA ALA A 176 -7.50 -8.70 1.44
C ALA A 176 -7.10 -9.48 2.70
N ILE A 177 -6.90 -8.80 3.83
CA ILE A 177 -6.61 -9.44 5.12
C ILE A 177 -7.79 -10.32 5.54
N ALA A 178 -9.02 -9.79 5.48
CA ALA A 178 -10.21 -10.55 5.83
C ALA A 178 -10.42 -11.77 4.92
N THR A 179 -10.20 -11.62 3.61
CA THR A 179 -10.29 -12.73 2.64
C THR A 179 -9.25 -13.80 2.94
N PHE A 180 -8.01 -13.41 3.25
CA PHE A 180 -6.95 -14.36 3.58
C PHE A 180 -7.27 -15.15 4.84
N CYS A 181 -7.66 -14.47 5.93
CA CYS A 181 -8.02 -15.13 7.18
C CYS A 181 -9.23 -16.06 7.01
N ALA A 182 -10.28 -15.59 6.32
CA ALA A 182 -11.47 -16.40 6.08
C ALA A 182 -11.18 -17.60 5.16
N ALA A 183 -10.37 -17.43 4.12
CA ALA A 183 -9.99 -18.52 3.22
C ALA A 183 -9.21 -19.61 3.97
N TYR A 184 -8.29 -19.20 4.85
CA TYR A 184 -7.53 -20.13 5.68
C TYR A 184 -8.46 -20.89 6.66
N VAL A 185 -9.36 -20.18 7.35
CA VAL A 185 -10.33 -20.82 8.25
C VAL A 185 -11.25 -21.80 7.50
N VAL A 186 -11.79 -21.39 6.35
CA VAL A 186 -12.64 -22.24 5.50
C VAL A 186 -11.87 -23.49 5.03
N ALA A 187 -10.61 -23.34 4.64
CA ALA A 187 -9.78 -24.47 4.24
C ALA A 187 -9.57 -25.49 5.38
N PHE A 188 -9.36 -25.02 6.62
CA PHE A 188 -9.25 -25.88 7.80
C PHE A 188 -10.56 -26.60 8.14
N ILE A 189 -11.69 -25.91 8.01
CA ILE A 189 -13.02 -26.49 8.27
C ILE A 189 -13.35 -27.58 7.25
N MET A 190 -13.05 -27.34 5.96
CA MET A 190 -13.35 -28.31 4.91
C MET A 190 -12.46 -29.55 5.00
N TYR A 191 -11.13 -29.36 5.04
CA TYR A 191 -10.22 -30.48 5.24
C TYR A 191 -8.85 -30.08 5.79
N TRP A 192 -8.67 -30.33 7.09
CA TRP A 192 -7.50 -29.92 7.85
C TRP A 192 -6.17 -30.54 7.37
N LYS A 193 -6.15 -31.79 6.85
CA LYS A 193 -4.88 -32.40 6.42
C LYS A 193 -4.29 -31.74 5.17
N THR A 194 -5.13 -31.43 4.17
CA THR A 194 -4.68 -30.68 2.98
C THR A 194 -4.30 -29.24 3.35
N ALA A 195 -5.07 -28.59 4.23
CA ALA A 195 -4.73 -27.25 4.72
C ALA A 195 -3.37 -27.20 5.43
N LEU A 196 -3.02 -28.22 6.24
CA LEU A 196 -1.73 -28.32 6.92
C LEU A 196 -0.55 -28.46 5.94
N ILE A 197 -0.69 -29.27 4.89
CA ILE A 197 0.35 -29.44 3.87
C ILE A 197 0.63 -28.13 3.13
N LEU A 198 -0.39 -27.29 2.96
CA LEU A 198 -0.30 -26.03 2.22
C LEU A 198 0.10 -24.85 3.12
N SER A 199 -0.03 -24.97 4.45
CA SER A 199 0.39 -23.96 5.43
C SER A 199 1.86 -23.48 5.29
N PRO A 200 2.88 -24.33 5.11
CA PRO A 200 4.27 -23.87 4.93
C PRO A 200 4.45 -23.00 3.67
N PHE A 201 3.67 -23.21 2.61
CA PHE A 201 3.72 -22.36 1.43
C PHE A 201 3.22 -20.94 1.70
N PHE A 202 2.20 -20.77 2.53
CA PHE A 202 1.75 -19.43 2.94
C PHE A 202 2.84 -18.68 3.72
N VAL A 203 3.52 -19.37 4.64
CA VAL A 203 4.66 -18.79 5.38
C VAL A 203 5.80 -18.45 4.43
N ALA A 204 6.14 -19.35 3.50
CA ALA A 204 7.16 -19.11 2.49
C ALA A 204 6.80 -17.90 1.59
N MET A 205 5.52 -17.74 1.24
CA MET A 205 5.06 -16.62 0.43
C MET A 205 5.22 -15.29 1.17
N LEU A 206 4.82 -15.22 2.44
CA LEU A 206 5.02 -14.05 3.30
C LEU A 206 6.52 -13.74 3.50
N ALA A 207 7.35 -14.76 3.75
CA ALA A 207 8.78 -14.60 3.91
C ALA A 207 9.47 -14.11 2.62
N SER A 208 9.12 -14.67 1.46
CA SER A 208 9.66 -14.21 0.18
C SER A 208 9.29 -12.76 -0.15
N GLY A 209 8.06 -12.34 0.20
CA GLY A 209 7.61 -10.97 0.01
C GLY A 209 8.33 -9.98 0.92
N SER A 210 8.52 -10.32 2.20
CA SER A 210 9.21 -9.44 3.16
C SER A 210 10.71 -9.33 2.87
N ILE A 211 11.37 -10.45 2.60
CA ILE A 211 12.80 -10.49 2.27
C ILE A 211 13.02 -9.78 0.92
N GLY A 212 12.31 -10.18 -0.14
CA GLY A 212 12.43 -9.57 -1.46
C GLY A 212 12.19 -8.06 -1.44
N GLY A 213 11.16 -7.61 -0.70
CA GLY A 213 10.88 -6.20 -0.49
C GLY A 213 12.00 -5.44 0.22
N ALA A 214 12.57 -6.01 1.29
CA ALA A 214 13.67 -5.39 2.01
C ALA A 214 14.95 -5.25 1.16
N TYR A 215 15.28 -6.28 0.37
CA TYR A 215 16.40 -6.24 -0.56
C TYR A 215 16.18 -5.22 -1.67
N ALA A 216 14.98 -5.18 -2.25
CA ALA A 216 14.62 -4.18 -3.26
C ALA A 216 14.79 -2.75 -2.73
N VAL A 217 14.24 -2.45 -1.54
CA VAL A 217 14.35 -1.13 -0.92
C VAL A 217 15.81 -0.74 -0.68
N LYS A 218 16.66 -1.68 -0.26
CA LYS A 218 18.10 -1.44 -0.05
C LYS A 218 18.80 -1.03 -1.35
N HIS A 219 18.57 -1.76 -2.45
CA HIS A 219 19.19 -1.45 -3.74
C HIS A 219 18.62 -0.17 -4.36
N PHE A 220 17.31 0.09 -4.22
CA PHE A 220 16.73 1.37 -4.63
C PHE A 220 17.33 2.56 -3.89
N LYS A 221 17.62 2.41 -2.59
CA LYS A 221 18.26 3.48 -1.81
C LYS A 221 19.68 3.77 -2.32
N LEU A 222 20.47 2.73 -2.58
CA LEU A 222 21.83 2.87 -3.12
C LEU A 222 21.83 3.47 -4.54
N ALA A 223 20.93 3.01 -5.40
CA ALA A 223 20.76 3.57 -6.75
C ALA A 223 20.40 5.06 -6.67
N LYS A 224 19.45 5.43 -5.81
CA LYS A 224 19.04 6.83 -5.62
C LYS A 224 20.20 7.71 -5.13
N GLU A 225 21.05 7.21 -4.24
CA GLU A 225 22.23 7.93 -3.75
C GLU A 225 23.25 8.18 -4.88
N GLN A 226 23.51 7.17 -5.72
CA GLN A 226 24.42 7.29 -6.84
C GLN A 226 23.87 8.21 -7.95
N TYR A 227 22.56 8.15 -8.24
CA TYR A 227 21.92 9.10 -9.13
C TYR A 227 22.02 10.53 -8.59
N SER A 228 21.86 10.74 -7.28
CA SER A 228 22.05 12.06 -6.67
C SER A 228 23.47 12.59 -6.87
N GLN A 229 24.49 11.73 -6.78
CA GLN A 229 25.88 12.11 -7.06
C GLN A 229 26.09 12.45 -8.55
N ALA A 230 25.52 11.66 -9.46
CA ALA A 230 25.58 11.93 -10.90
C ALA A 230 24.92 13.28 -11.23
N SER A 231 23.75 13.56 -10.65
CA SER A 231 23.06 14.85 -10.78
C SER A 231 23.93 16.01 -10.27
N GLY A 232 24.63 15.84 -9.14
CA GLY A 232 25.56 16.86 -8.64
C GLY A 232 26.72 17.17 -9.60
N ILE A 233 27.30 16.15 -10.26
CA ILE A 233 28.35 16.35 -11.27
C ILE A 233 27.81 17.10 -12.48
N ALA A 234 26.59 16.75 -12.93
CA ALA A 234 25.95 17.46 -14.04
C ALA A 234 25.67 18.93 -13.69
N GLU A 235 25.22 19.19 -12.46
CA GLU A 235 24.96 20.54 -11.96
C GLU A 235 26.24 21.39 -11.87
N GLU A 236 27.34 20.82 -11.36
CA GLU A 236 28.65 21.47 -11.35
C GLU A 236 29.15 21.77 -12.77
N ALA A 237 29.00 20.80 -13.69
CA ALA A 237 29.41 20.95 -15.07
C ALA A 237 28.62 22.04 -15.81
N LEU A 238 27.32 22.12 -15.59
CA LEU A 238 26.47 23.16 -16.20
C LEU A 238 26.77 24.54 -15.60
N SER A 239 27.04 24.61 -14.30
CA SER A 239 27.40 25.85 -13.61
C SER A 239 28.76 26.40 -14.06
N ALA A 240 29.73 25.52 -14.30
CA ALA A 240 31.08 25.87 -14.73
C ALA A 240 31.30 25.76 -16.25
N LEU A 241 30.24 25.74 -17.05
CA LEU A 241 30.29 25.41 -18.48
C LEU A 241 31.31 26.27 -19.27
N LYS A 242 31.39 27.57 -18.98
CA LYS A 242 32.37 28.49 -19.60
C LYS A 242 33.82 28.10 -19.30
N HIS A 243 34.12 27.66 -18.08
CA HIS A 243 35.45 27.20 -17.69
C HIS A 243 35.79 25.88 -18.37
N ILE A 244 34.83 24.95 -18.42
CA ILE A 244 35.00 23.64 -19.06
C ILE A 244 35.29 23.79 -20.56
N THR A 245 34.59 24.70 -21.24
CA THR A 245 34.84 25.01 -22.66
C THR A 245 36.17 25.73 -22.85
N ALA A 246 36.56 26.63 -21.95
CA ALA A 246 37.82 27.36 -22.04
C ALA A 246 39.05 26.45 -21.86
N PHE A 247 38.95 25.43 -21.01
CA PHE A 247 40.02 24.45 -20.77
C PHE A 247 39.94 23.20 -21.66
N GLY A 248 38.87 23.04 -22.47
CA GLY A 248 38.71 21.89 -23.37
C GLY A 248 38.51 20.54 -22.66
N ILE A 249 38.06 20.54 -21.39
CA ILE A 249 37.98 19.32 -20.54
C ILE A 249 36.61 18.60 -20.59
N GLN A 250 35.81 18.84 -21.63
CA GLN A 250 34.46 18.27 -21.78
C GLN A 250 34.45 16.74 -21.71
N GLU A 251 35.40 16.10 -22.39
CA GLU A 251 35.56 14.64 -22.39
C GLU A 251 35.87 14.07 -21.00
N VAL A 252 36.65 14.79 -20.20
CA VAL A 252 37.02 14.34 -18.84
C VAL A 252 35.79 14.34 -17.94
N ILE A 253 34.97 15.39 -18.01
CA ILE A 253 33.74 15.49 -17.21
C ILE A 253 32.69 14.51 -17.71
N SER A 254 32.54 14.35 -19.02
CA SER A 254 31.65 13.34 -19.62
C SER A 254 32.00 11.93 -19.12
N LYS A 255 33.28 11.54 -19.16
CA LYS A 255 33.75 10.25 -18.63
C LYS A 255 33.47 10.11 -17.13
N ARG A 256 33.67 11.17 -16.34
CA ARG A 256 33.38 11.16 -14.89
C ARG A 256 31.88 10.96 -14.63
N TYR A 257 31.02 11.65 -15.37
CA TYR A 257 29.57 11.49 -15.27
C TYR A 257 29.14 10.07 -15.66
N LEU A 258 29.62 9.54 -16.79
CA LEU A 258 29.32 8.19 -17.25
C LEU A 258 29.80 7.09 -16.29
N ALA A 259 30.93 7.29 -15.61
CA ALA A 259 31.43 6.34 -14.61
C ALA A 259 30.48 6.23 -13.39
N VAL A 260 29.96 7.36 -12.91
CA VAL A 260 28.99 7.37 -11.80
C VAL A 260 27.63 6.86 -12.29
N LEU A 261 27.20 7.27 -13.48
CA LEU A 261 25.92 6.86 -14.06
C LEU A 261 25.86 5.36 -14.32
N SER A 262 26.91 4.76 -14.90
CA SER A 262 26.96 3.31 -15.15
C SER A 262 26.96 2.49 -13.85
N SER A 263 27.51 3.04 -12.77
CA SER A 263 27.43 2.43 -11.44
C SER A 263 26.02 2.51 -10.87
N ALA A 264 25.37 3.68 -11.00
CA ALA A 264 23.97 3.90 -10.60
C ALA A 264 23.02 2.98 -11.38
N ASP A 265 23.21 2.86 -12.68
CA ASP A 265 22.39 2.06 -13.58
C ASP A 265 22.49 0.56 -13.27
N LYS A 266 23.70 0.06 -12.95
CA LYS A 266 23.87 -1.33 -12.48
C LYS A 266 23.11 -1.61 -11.18
N GLN A 267 23.15 -0.68 -10.23
CA GLN A 267 22.41 -0.85 -8.97
C GLN A 267 20.90 -0.75 -9.18
N ASN A 268 20.45 0.17 -10.04
CA ASN A 268 19.05 0.31 -10.40
C ASN A 268 18.52 -0.91 -11.14
N SER A 269 19.22 -1.38 -12.16
CA SER A 269 18.87 -2.60 -12.89
C SER A 269 18.84 -3.83 -11.97
N THR A 270 19.77 -3.92 -11.00
CA THR A 270 19.71 -4.99 -9.99
C THR A 270 18.46 -4.87 -9.11
N ALA A 271 18.10 -3.66 -8.66
CA ALA A 271 16.87 -3.42 -7.90
C ALA A 271 15.61 -3.77 -8.69
N GLU A 272 15.54 -3.33 -9.95
CA GLU A 272 14.42 -3.60 -10.86
C GLU A 272 14.29 -5.09 -11.16
N ASN A 273 15.40 -5.79 -11.42
CA ASN A 273 15.40 -7.24 -11.62
C ASN A 273 14.94 -8.00 -10.37
N ILE A 274 15.34 -7.56 -9.17
CA ILE A 274 14.86 -8.13 -7.90
C ILE A 274 13.34 -7.92 -7.77
N VAL A 275 12.83 -6.73 -8.06
CA VAL A 275 11.38 -6.46 -8.01
C VAL A 275 10.61 -7.24 -9.07
N ALA A 276 11.11 -7.29 -10.30
CA ALA A 276 10.51 -8.07 -11.38
C ALA A 276 10.46 -9.56 -11.01
N GLY A 277 11.56 -10.10 -10.48
CA GLY A 277 11.63 -11.46 -9.95
C GLY A 277 10.65 -11.70 -8.80
N MET A 278 10.50 -10.74 -7.90
CA MET A 278 9.52 -10.80 -6.80
C MET A 278 8.08 -10.82 -7.32
N ILE A 279 7.74 -9.94 -8.26
CA ILE A 279 6.39 -9.88 -8.86
C ILE A 279 6.10 -11.19 -9.62
N ALA A 280 7.06 -11.71 -10.38
CA ALA A 280 6.93 -13.00 -11.05
C ALA A 280 6.68 -14.12 -10.03
N TRP A 281 7.51 -14.20 -8.99
CA TRP A 281 7.37 -15.18 -7.92
C TRP A 281 6.00 -15.11 -7.20
N MET A 282 5.54 -13.89 -6.86
CA MET A 282 4.25 -13.68 -6.20
C MET A 282 3.05 -14.07 -7.08
N ASN A 283 3.18 -14.07 -8.41
CA ASN A 283 2.15 -14.54 -9.34
C ASN A 283 2.26 -16.04 -9.65
N THR A 284 3.47 -16.61 -9.65
CA THR A 284 3.68 -18.05 -9.87
C THR A 284 3.28 -18.89 -8.65
N MET A 285 3.53 -18.39 -7.43
CA MET A 285 3.28 -19.14 -6.19
C MET A 285 1.81 -19.61 -6.01
N PRO A 286 0.76 -18.80 -6.26
CA PRO A 286 -0.62 -19.26 -6.20
C PRO A 286 -0.94 -20.40 -7.19
N ASN A 287 -0.32 -20.39 -8.38
CA ASN A 287 -0.51 -21.44 -9.38
C ASN A 287 0.19 -22.75 -8.97
N LEU A 288 1.38 -22.66 -8.37
CA LEU A 288 2.06 -23.82 -7.80
C LEU A 288 1.27 -24.41 -6.62
N LEU A 289 0.69 -23.54 -5.78
CA LEU A 289 -0.16 -23.96 -4.67
C LEU A 289 -1.42 -24.67 -5.15
N TYR A 290 -2.02 -24.18 -6.24
CA TYR A 290 -3.16 -24.82 -6.89
C TYR A 290 -2.81 -26.23 -7.40
N ALA A 291 -1.68 -26.38 -8.09
CA ALA A 291 -1.19 -27.68 -8.57
C ALA A 291 -0.91 -28.66 -7.41
N LEU A 292 -0.23 -28.19 -6.36
CA LEU A 292 0.08 -29.00 -5.18
C LEU A 292 -1.20 -29.40 -4.42
N SER A 293 -2.17 -28.49 -4.32
CA SER A 293 -3.45 -28.77 -3.67
C SER A 293 -4.23 -29.87 -4.40
N PHE A 294 -4.22 -29.88 -5.74
CA PHE A 294 -4.81 -30.98 -6.50
C PHE A 294 -4.06 -32.29 -6.38
N TRP A 295 -2.72 -32.25 -6.38
CA TRP A 295 -1.92 -33.46 -6.21
C TRP A 295 -2.12 -34.07 -4.82
N ALA A 296 -2.07 -33.27 -3.75
CA ALA A 296 -2.36 -33.75 -2.41
C ALA A 296 -3.83 -34.20 -2.29
N GLY A 297 -4.74 -33.41 -2.85
CA GLY A 297 -6.18 -33.70 -2.89
C GLY A 297 -6.52 -35.02 -3.57
N SER A 298 -5.86 -35.36 -4.68
CA SER A 298 -6.10 -36.62 -5.40
C SER A 298 -5.67 -37.84 -4.58
N ILE A 299 -4.55 -37.75 -3.85
CA ILE A 299 -4.10 -38.82 -2.94
C ILE A 299 -5.14 -39.06 -1.84
N TYR A 300 -5.69 -38.00 -1.24
CA TYR A 300 -6.71 -38.13 -0.20
C TYR A 300 -8.08 -38.58 -0.72
N LEU A 301 -8.40 -38.23 -1.97
CA LEU A 301 -9.59 -38.71 -2.66
C LEU A 301 -9.51 -40.22 -2.90
N VAL A 302 -8.36 -40.73 -3.37
CA VAL A 302 -8.13 -42.17 -3.57
C VAL A 302 -8.20 -42.94 -2.25
N LYS A 303 -7.73 -42.35 -1.15
CA LYS A 303 -7.83 -42.93 0.20
C LYS A 303 -9.26 -42.88 0.78
N GLN A 304 -10.23 -42.31 0.06
CA GLN A 304 -11.61 -42.09 0.51
C GLN A 304 -11.75 -41.30 1.82
N GLU A 305 -10.74 -40.50 2.19
CA GLU A 305 -10.77 -39.65 3.38
C GLU A 305 -11.55 -38.34 3.14
N VAL A 306 -11.73 -37.94 1.88
CA VAL A 306 -12.34 -36.66 1.48
C VAL A 306 -13.21 -36.85 0.25
N SER A 307 -14.35 -36.15 0.21
CA SER A 307 -15.20 -36.08 -0.98
C SER A 307 -14.61 -35.15 -2.05
N VAL A 308 -14.99 -35.34 -3.31
CA VAL A 308 -14.61 -34.44 -4.42
C VAL A 308 -14.98 -32.98 -4.11
N ALA A 309 -16.10 -32.76 -3.43
CA ALA A 309 -16.54 -31.46 -2.97
C ALA A 309 -15.56 -30.79 -2.00
N GLY A 310 -15.08 -31.54 -1.00
CA GLY A 310 -14.14 -31.04 -0.01
C GLY A 310 -12.80 -30.64 -0.63
N VAL A 311 -12.27 -31.46 -1.54
CA VAL A 311 -11.00 -31.18 -2.23
C VAL A 311 -11.10 -29.94 -3.12
N THR A 312 -12.17 -29.84 -3.92
CA THR A 312 -12.38 -28.72 -4.85
C THR A 312 -12.65 -27.40 -4.11
N ALA A 313 -13.51 -27.42 -3.09
CA ALA A 313 -13.76 -26.25 -2.24
C ALA A 313 -12.49 -25.76 -1.53
N THR A 314 -11.74 -26.67 -0.91
CA THR A 314 -10.50 -26.34 -0.19
C THR A 314 -9.46 -25.75 -1.13
N THR A 315 -9.28 -26.36 -2.31
CA THR A 315 -8.30 -25.91 -3.31
C THR A 315 -8.62 -24.50 -3.81
N LEU A 316 -9.87 -24.25 -4.20
CA LEU A 316 -10.30 -22.94 -4.71
C LEU A 316 -10.28 -21.87 -3.61
N ALA A 317 -10.69 -22.20 -2.39
CA ALA A 317 -10.61 -21.27 -1.25
C ALA A 317 -9.16 -20.85 -0.96
N ILE A 318 -8.23 -21.81 -0.95
CA ILE A 318 -6.80 -21.57 -0.75
C ILE A 318 -6.23 -20.67 -1.85
N THR A 319 -6.58 -20.91 -3.11
CA THR A 319 -6.12 -20.07 -4.23
C THR A 319 -6.59 -18.63 -4.10
N ILE A 320 -7.86 -18.40 -3.73
CA ILE A 320 -8.38 -17.05 -3.45
C ILE A 320 -7.61 -16.39 -2.30
N GLY A 321 -7.33 -17.16 -1.23
CA GLY A 321 -6.51 -16.70 -0.11
C GLY A 321 -5.10 -16.28 -0.52
N SER A 322 -4.45 -17.03 -1.41
CA SER A 322 -3.12 -16.69 -1.94
C SER A 322 -3.14 -15.41 -2.77
N PHE A 323 -4.10 -15.24 -3.67
CA PHE A 323 -4.25 -13.99 -4.43
C PHE A 323 -4.59 -12.80 -3.53
N ALA A 324 -5.25 -13.02 -2.38
CA ALA A 324 -5.49 -11.96 -1.41
C ALA A 324 -4.18 -11.44 -0.81
N ILE A 325 -3.24 -12.31 -0.42
CA ILE A 325 -1.93 -11.90 0.12
C ILE A 325 -1.16 -11.01 -0.88
N THR A 326 -1.18 -11.35 -2.17
CA THR A 326 -0.48 -10.55 -3.20
C THR A 326 -0.95 -9.10 -3.24
N ARG A 327 -2.21 -8.83 -2.86
CA ARG A 327 -2.78 -7.47 -2.78
C ARG A 327 -2.44 -6.73 -1.48
N ILE A 328 -2.05 -7.44 -0.42
CA ILE A 328 -1.71 -6.84 0.89
C ILE A 328 -0.46 -5.98 0.79
N ALA A 329 0.63 -6.51 0.21
CA ALA A 329 1.92 -5.83 0.15
C ALA A 329 1.87 -4.44 -0.51
N PRO A 330 1.35 -4.26 -1.74
CA PRO A 330 1.29 -2.94 -2.37
C PRO A 330 0.32 -1.99 -1.64
N SER A 331 -0.76 -2.52 -1.07
CA SER A 331 -1.73 -1.70 -0.32
C SER A 331 -1.13 -1.19 1.00
N ALA A 332 -0.38 -2.03 1.71
CA ALA A 332 0.34 -1.66 2.93
C ALA A 332 1.46 -0.66 2.66
N GLN A 333 2.19 -0.82 1.55
CA GLN A 333 3.22 0.13 1.13
C GLN A 333 2.62 1.51 0.83
N ALA A 334 1.54 1.56 0.04
CA ALA A 334 0.87 2.81 -0.29
C ALA A 334 0.30 3.51 0.96
N LEU A 335 -0.25 2.75 1.92
CA LEU A 335 -0.71 3.29 3.19
C LEU A 335 0.44 3.86 4.02
N THR A 336 1.57 3.15 4.10
CA THR A 336 2.76 3.60 4.85
C THR A 336 3.32 4.90 4.26
N SER A 337 3.44 4.96 2.93
CA SER A 337 3.84 6.18 2.22
C SER A 337 2.85 7.33 2.46
N GLY A 338 1.55 7.07 2.37
CA GLY A 338 0.51 8.05 2.63
C GLY A 338 0.58 8.61 4.06
N VAL A 339 0.81 7.76 5.07
CA VAL A 339 0.97 8.18 6.47
C VAL A 339 2.24 9.03 6.65
N ALA A 340 3.36 8.65 6.03
CA ALA A 340 4.61 9.41 6.10
C ALA A 340 4.46 10.82 5.52
N ILE A 341 3.84 10.95 4.35
CA ILE A 341 3.56 12.23 3.68
C ILE A 341 2.57 13.06 4.51
N THR A 342 1.50 12.43 5.03
CA THR A 342 0.53 13.07 5.92
C THR A 342 1.22 13.71 7.12
N GLY A 343 2.19 13.02 7.74
CA GLY A 343 2.98 13.57 8.84
C GLY A 343 3.77 14.83 8.48
N GLN A 344 4.31 14.93 7.27
CA GLN A 344 5.01 16.12 6.80
C GLN A 344 4.05 17.28 6.52
N VAL A 345 2.91 17.00 5.89
CA VAL A 345 1.85 17.98 5.64
C VAL A 345 1.30 18.54 6.96
N LEU A 346 1.05 17.68 7.95
CA LEU A 346 0.55 18.12 9.25
C LEU A 346 1.55 19.00 10.01
N LYS A 347 2.85 18.71 9.91
CA LYS A 347 3.90 19.57 10.46
C LYS A 347 3.93 20.95 9.79
N ALA A 348 3.72 21.00 8.47
CA ALA A 348 3.63 22.26 7.75
C ALA A 348 2.39 23.07 8.17
N ILE A 349 1.27 22.40 8.46
CA ILE A 349 0.04 23.04 8.94
C ILE A 349 0.18 23.54 10.39
N SER A 350 0.87 22.80 11.26
CA SER A 350 1.03 23.15 12.67
C SER A 350 2.01 24.30 12.91
N ARG A 351 2.89 24.59 11.94
CA ARG A 351 3.87 25.68 12.02
C ARG A 351 3.18 27.03 12.23
N LYS A 352 3.42 27.68 13.37
CA LYS A 352 2.95 29.04 13.66
C LYS A 352 3.94 30.08 13.12
N SER A 353 3.43 31.08 12.39
CA SER A 353 4.26 32.16 11.87
C SER A 353 4.54 33.21 12.97
N PRO A 354 5.75 33.80 13.02
CA PRO A 354 6.07 34.81 14.05
C PRO A 354 5.37 36.17 13.86
N ARG A 355 4.80 36.42 12.68
CA ARG A 355 4.13 37.69 12.33
C ARG A 355 2.69 37.79 12.83
N THR A 356 2.07 36.66 13.15
CA THR A 356 0.76 36.60 13.81
C THR A 356 0.89 35.79 15.09
N PRO A 357 1.41 36.38 16.19
CA PRO A 357 0.97 35.91 17.49
C PRO A 357 -0.55 36.09 17.51
N CYS A 358 -1.28 35.08 17.98
CA CYS A 358 -2.73 35.18 18.16
C CYS A 358 -3.13 36.49 18.85
#